data_AF-A0A084J9R2-F1
#
_entry.id   AF-A0A084J9R2-F1
#
_cell.length_a   1.000
_cell.length_b   1.000
_cell.length_c   1.000
_cell.angle_alpha   90.00
_cell.angle_beta   90.00
_cell.angle_gamma   90.00
#
_symmetry.space_group_name_H-M   'P 1'
#
loop_
_entity.id
_entity.type
_entity.pdbx_description
1 polymer ?
#
loop_
_entity_poly.entity_id
_entity_poly.type
_entity_poly.pdbx_seq_one_letter_code
_entity_poly.pdbx_strand_id
1 'polypeptide(L)'
;MKITEQNFIFQLKNRNEKALEFVISEYGWILNTVVKKQLYQLPNLHDECMNDVLLAIWENIESYDRNRSTFKNWIAGITRFKAIDCKRRYLRYLKEEPLESVGEVSDSKININVLEQEISEEVEKMLSYLNEKDKMIFKRLFVDENTVESVAIDMGIEKAVVYNRVSRGKKKIRKCYSQLRKEQF
;
A
#
# COMPACT_ATOMS: atom_id res chain seq x y z
N MET A 1 -12.90 30.22 -0.69
CA MET A 1 -12.23 29.96 0.61
C MET A 1 -10.79 29.54 0.35
N LYS A 2 -9.80 30.05 1.08
CA LYS A 2 -8.38 29.67 0.92
C LYS A 2 -8.08 28.40 1.75
N ILE A 3 -7.40 27.44 1.15
CA ILE A 3 -6.93 26.23 1.84
C ILE A 3 -5.57 26.54 2.49
N THR A 4 -5.40 26.11 3.74
CA THR A 4 -4.18 26.29 4.54
C THR A 4 -3.83 25.01 5.30
N GLU A 5 -2.63 24.96 5.85
CA GLU A 5 -2.17 23.84 6.68
C GLU A 5 -3.09 23.56 7.88
N GLN A 6 -3.79 24.58 8.41
CA GLN A 6 -4.71 24.39 9.54
C GLN A 6 -6.07 23.79 9.13
N ASN A 7 -6.52 23.96 7.88
CA ASN A 7 -7.88 23.62 7.48
C ASN A 7 -7.99 22.54 6.39
N PHE A 8 -6.89 22.18 5.72
CA PHE A 8 -6.96 21.29 4.56
C PHE A 8 -7.51 19.91 4.93
N ILE A 9 -7.19 19.34 6.10
CA ILE A 9 -7.73 18.04 6.54
C ILE A 9 -9.25 18.10 6.67
N PHE A 10 -9.78 19.14 7.32
CA PHE A 10 -11.22 19.32 7.47
C PHE A 10 -11.91 19.49 6.11
N GLN A 11 -11.29 20.24 5.20
CA GLN A 11 -11.81 20.46 3.86
C GLN A 11 -11.74 19.19 3.00
N LEU A 12 -10.70 18.39 3.15
CA LEU A 12 -10.54 17.10 2.47
C LEU A 12 -11.61 16.10 2.92
N LYS A 13 -11.93 16.07 4.23
CA LYS A 13 -13.08 15.32 4.78
C LYS A 13 -14.41 15.78 4.19
N ASN A 14 -14.59 17.09 4.02
CA ASN A 14 -15.77 17.68 3.38
C ASN A 14 -15.78 17.55 1.84
N ARG A 15 -14.91 16.72 1.25
CA ARG A 15 -14.85 16.48 -0.20
C ARG A 15 -14.61 17.76 -1.01
N ASN A 16 -13.82 18.69 -0.48
CA ASN A 16 -13.39 19.87 -1.21
C ASN A 16 -12.14 19.56 -2.04
N GLU A 17 -12.26 19.57 -3.37
CA GLU A 17 -11.18 19.26 -4.31
C GLU A 17 -9.95 20.16 -4.13
N LYS A 18 -10.15 21.43 -3.76
CA LYS A 18 -9.03 22.36 -3.49
C LYS A 18 -8.16 21.91 -2.32
N ALA A 19 -8.70 21.10 -1.41
CA ALA A 19 -7.91 20.51 -0.34
C ALA A 19 -7.03 19.37 -0.84
N LEU A 20 -7.45 18.64 -1.89
CA LEU A 20 -6.63 17.64 -2.54
C LEU A 20 -5.52 18.30 -3.36
N GLU A 21 -5.81 19.41 -4.06
CA GLU A 21 -4.79 20.24 -4.73
C GLU A 21 -3.71 20.70 -3.74
N PHE A 22 -4.10 21.16 -2.55
CA PHE A 22 -3.17 21.50 -1.48
C PHE A 22 -2.32 20.30 -1.03
N VAL A 23 -2.90 19.10 -0.96
CA VAL A 23 -2.14 17.89 -0.64
C VAL A 23 -1.08 17.61 -1.71
N ILE A 24 -1.41 17.78 -2.98
CA ILE A 24 -0.48 17.60 -4.10
C ILE A 24 0.65 18.64 -4.03
N SER A 25 0.34 19.92 -3.78
CA SER A 25 1.36 20.97 -3.72
C SER A 25 2.33 20.79 -2.54
N GLU A 26 1.81 20.53 -1.34
CA GLU A 26 2.62 20.51 -0.12
C GLU A 26 3.28 19.15 0.15
N TYR A 27 2.61 18.06 -0.22
CA TYR A 27 3.05 16.71 0.10
C TYR A 27 3.40 15.86 -1.12
N GLY A 28 3.19 16.36 -2.34
CA GLY A 28 3.49 15.63 -3.58
C GLY A 28 4.93 15.14 -3.66
N TRP A 29 5.88 15.88 -3.11
CA TRP A 29 7.28 15.44 -3.03
C TRP A 29 7.46 14.16 -2.21
N ILE A 30 6.75 14.00 -1.08
CA ILE A 30 6.79 12.77 -0.25
C ILE A 30 6.22 11.60 -1.04
N LEU A 31 5.06 11.81 -1.67
CA LEU A 31 4.40 10.77 -2.46
C LEU A 31 5.32 10.32 -3.59
N ASN A 32 5.88 11.26 -4.35
CA ASN A 32 6.81 11.00 -5.44
C ASN A 32 8.09 10.29 -4.97
N THR A 33 8.67 10.69 -3.83
CA THR A 33 9.85 10.00 -3.29
C THR A 33 9.55 8.55 -2.96
N VAL A 34 8.40 8.27 -2.34
CA VAL A 34 8.01 6.90 -1.98
C VAL A 34 7.70 6.09 -3.24
N VAL A 35 6.94 6.64 -4.20
CA VAL A 35 6.63 5.96 -5.47
C VAL A 35 7.90 5.65 -6.25
N LYS A 36 8.79 6.62 -6.45
CA LYS A 36 10.06 6.42 -7.17
C LYS A 36 10.95 5.37 -6.50
N LYS A 37 11.02 5.37 -5.17
CA LYS A 37 11.79 4.37 -4.41
C LYS A 37 11.20 2.98 -4.56
N GLN A 38 9.88 2.85 -4.47
CA GLN A 38 9.22 1.55 -4.53
C GLN A 38 9.23 1.03 -5.97
N LEU A 39 8.85 1.83 -6.95
CA LEU A 39 8.73 1.48 -8.37
C LEU A 39 9.99 1.86 -9.19
N TYR A 40 11.19 1.75 -8.63
CA TYR A 40 12.40 2.24 -9.31
C TYR A 40 12.68 1.52 -10.64
N GLN A 41 12.30 0.24 -10.76
CA GLN A 41 12.38 -0.54 -12.02
C GLN A 41 11.19 -0.32 -12.95
N LEU A 42 10.14 0.38 -12.49
CA LEU A 42 8.86 0.52 -13.17
C LEU A 42 8.46 2.00 -13.33
N PRO A 43 9.29 2.84 -13.97
CA PRO A 43 9.03 4.28 -14.12
C PRO A 43 7.73 4.57 -14.88
N ASN A 44 7.36 3.71 -15.81
CA ASN A 44 6.12 3.79 -16.58
C ASN A 44 4.85 3.67 -15.72
N LEU A 45 4.94 3.12 -14.50
CA LEU A 45 3.80 2.96 -13.60
C LEU A 45 3.66 4.10 -12.57
N HIS A 46 4.58 5.07 -12.57
CA HIS A 46 4.61 6.11 -11.52
C HIS A 46 3.34 6.95 -11.50
N ASP A 47 2.86 7.39 -12.67
CA ASP A 47 1.67 8.25 -12.76
C ASP A 47 0.38 7.50 -12.37
N GLU A 48 0.22 6.25 -12.83
CA GLU A 48 -0.91 5.40 -12.43
C GLU A 48 -0.90 5.17 -10.91
N CYS A 49 0.26 4.80 -10.35
CA CYS A 49 0.39 4.62 -8.91
C CYS A 49 0.10 5.91 -8.13
N MET A 50 0.53 7.07 -8.63
CA MET A 50 0.24 8.36 -7.99
C MET A 50 -1.25 8.68 -7.97
N ASN A 51 -1.97 8.41 -9.07
CA ASN A 51 -3.41 8.59 -9.14
C ASN A 51 -4.14 7.69 -8.12
N ASP A 52 -3.75 6.42 -8.03
CA ASP A 52 -4.26 5.47 -7.04
C ASP A 52 -4.02 5.91 -5.59
N VAL A 53 -2.89 6.56 -5.34
CA VAL A 53 -2.52 7.10 -4.03
C VAL A 53 -3.40 8.28 -3.66
N LEU A 54 -3.58 9.24 -4.58
CA LEU A 54 -4.42 10.40 -4.36
C LEU A 54 -5.89 10.00 -4.15
N LEU A 55 -6.38 9.05 -4.96
CA LEU A 55 -7.71 8.48 -4.79
C LEU A 55 -7.85 7.78 -3.43
N ALA A 56 -6.87 6.97 -3.02
CA ALA A 56 -6.91 6.31 -1.72
C ALA A 56 -6.88 7.30 -0.55
N ILE A 57 -6.10 8.38 -0.65
CA ILE A 57 -6.09 9.47 0.33
C ILE A 57 -7.49 10.11 0.41
N TRP A 58 -8.07 10.45 -0.74
CA TRP A 58 -9.40 11.03 -0.84
C TRP A 58 -10.44 10.13 -0.19
N GLU A 59 -10.53 8.86 -0.59
CA GLU A 59 -11.54 7.92 -0.09
C GLU A 59 -11.41 7.64 1.40
N ASN A 60 -10.17 7.54 1.91
CA ASN A 60 -9.89 7.08 3.28
C ASN A 60 -9.63 8.19 4.29
N ILE A 61 -9.77 9.47 3.92
CA ILE A 61 -9.46 10.60 4.81
C ILE A 61 -10.24 10.59 6.13
N GLU A 62 -11.45 10.01 6.15
CA GLU A 62 -12.21 9.86 7.39
C GLU A 62 -11.51 9.01 8.45
N SER A 63 -10.70 8.04 8.01
CA SER A 63 -9.91 7.18 8.89
C SER A 63 -8.66 7.87 9.47
N TYR A 64 -8.31 9.07 8.99
CA TYR A 64 -7.17 9.82 9.51
C TYR A 64 -7.46 10.37 10.90
N ASP A 65 -6.55 10.07 11.83
CA ASP A 65 -6.57 10.50 13.22
C ASP A 65 -5.21 11.09 13.59
N ARG A 66 -5.19 12.40 13.85
CA ARG A 66 -3.99 13.16 14.22
C ARG A 66 -3.31 12.66 15.49
N ASN A 67 -4.05 12.00 16.39
CA ASN A 67 -3.50 11.44 17.63
C ASN A 67 -2.73 10.13 17.38
N ARG A 68 -2.95 9.48 16.24
CA ARG A 68 -2.29 8.21 15.87
C ARG A 68 -1.08 8.41 14.97
N SER A 69 -1.12 9.41 14.08
CA SER A 69 -0.03 9.67 13.13
C SER A 69 -0.09 11.10 12.59
N THR A 70 1.08 11.66 12.23
CA THR A 70 1.13 12.89 11.43
C THR A 70 0.55 12.62 10.04
N PHE A 71 -0.01 13.64 9.39
CA PHE A 71 -0.58 13.49 8.05
C PHE A 71 0.46 12.98 7.05
N LYS A 72 1.67 13.56 7.07
CA LYS A 72 2.86 13.10 6.31
C LYS A 72 3.11 11.59 6.47
N ASN A 73 3.11 11.09 7.70
CA ASN A 73 3.35 9.67 7.95
C ASN A 73 2.19 8.80 7.48
N TRP A 74 0.96 9.27 7.62
CA TRP A 74 -0.23 8.56 7.17
C TRP A 74 -0.27 8.42 5.65
N ILE A 75 -0.08 9.51 4.89
CA ILE A 75 -0.04 9.45 3.43
C ILE A 75 1.14 8.61 2.91
N ALA A 76 2.33 8.71 3.51
CA ALA A 76 3.47 7.88 3.11
C ALA A 76 3.21 6.37 3.31
N GLY A 77 2.39 6.02 4.32
CA GLY A 77 1.93 4.65 4.52
C GLY A 77 0.99 4.18 3.40
N ILE A 78 0.03 5.04 3.01
CA ILE A 78 -0.86 4.78 1.86
C ILE A 78 -0.06 4.64 0.57
N THR A 79 0.89 5.55 0.32
CA THR A 79 1.74 5.52 -0.87
C THR A 79 2.52 4.23 -1.01
N ARG A 80 3.16 3.79 0.07
CA ARG A 80 3.89 2.52 0.07
C ARG A 80 2.96 1.34 -0.24
N PHE A 81 1.80 1.31 0.42
CA PHE A 81 0.83 0.23 0.20
C PHE A 81 0.35 0.19 -1.25
N LYS A 82 -0.01 1.33 -1.83
CA LYS A 82 -0.43 1.43 -3.22
C LYS A 82 0.68 1.14 -4.22
N ALA A 83 1.93 1.50 -3.93
CA ALA A 83 3.06 1.13 -4.78
C ALA A 83 3.30 -0.39 -4.80
N ILE A 84 3.18 -1.07 -3.66
CA ILE A 84 3.25 -2.54 -3.59
C ILE A 84 2.09 -3.16 -4.36
N ASP A 85 0.87 -2.63 -4.18
CA ASP A 85 -0.30 -3.09 -4.92
C ASP A 85 -0.11 -2.95 -6.43
N CYS A 86 0.39 -1.80 -6.90
CA CYS A 86 0.72 -1.54 -8.29
C CYS A 86 1.74 -2.55 -8.84
N LYS A 87 2.84 -2.82 -8.11
CA LYS A 87 3.80 -3.89 -8.49
C LYS A 87 3.13 -5.24 -8.65
N ARG A 88 2.25 -5.60 -7.72
CA ARG A 88 1.56 -6.89 -7.73
C ARG A 88 0.61 -7.02 -8.90
N ARG A 89 -0.14 -5.97 -9.24
CA ARG A 89 -1.01 -5.93 -10.42
C ARG A 89 -0.19 -6.07 -11.70
N TYR A 90 0.91 -5.34 -11.82
CA TYR A 90 1.80 -5.42 -12.98
C TYR A 90 2.45 -6.80 -13.13
N LEU A 91 2.88 -7.41 -12.02
CA LEU A 91 3.41 -8.77 -12.04
C LEU A 91 2.36 -9.79 -12.53
N ARG A 92 1.09 -9.65 -12.16
CA ARG A 92 0.02 -10.52 -12.69
C ARG A 92 -0.16 -10.33 -14.18
N TYR A 93 -0.21 -9.07 -14.63
CA TYR A 93 -0.29 -8.75 -16.05
C TYR A 93 0.84 -9.41 -16.85
N LEU A 94 2.09 -9.35 -16.36
CA LEU A 94 3.24 -10.02 -17.01
C LEU A 94 3.16 -11.55 -17.02
N LYS A 95 2.44 -12.16 -16.08
CA LYS A 95 2.26 -13.62 -16.00
C LYS A 95 1.09 -14.13 -16.84
N GLU A 96 0.09 -13.28 -17.06
CA GLU A 96 -1.14 -13.62 -17.77
C GLU A 96 -1.04 -13.36 -19.29
N GLU A 97 -0.13 -12.49 -19.74
CA GLU A 97 0.09 -12.29 -21.18
C GLU A 97 0.83 -13.49 -21.82
N PRO A 98 0.34 -14.04 -22.95
CA PRO A 98 1.09 -14.98 -23.75
C PRO A 98 2.35 -14.28 -24.30
N LEU A 99 3.49 -14.97 -24.23
CA LEU A 99 4.81 -14.53 -24.75
C LEU A 99 4.84 -14.05 -26.22
N GLU A 100 3.73 -14.16 -26.97
CA GLU A 100 3.62 -13.82 -28.39
C GLU A 100 3.21 -12.36 -28.67
N SER A 101 2.84 -11.55 -27.67
CA SER A 101 2.54 -10.11 -27.84
C SER A 101 3.77 -9.20 -27.78
N VAL A 102 4.97 -9.74 -27.48
CA VAL A 102 6.21 -8.95 -27.30
C VAL A 102 6.85 -8.62 -28.66
N GLY A 103 6.06 -8.10 -29.59
CA GLY A 103 6.56 -7.23 -30.64
C GLY A 103 6.64 -5.82 -30.07
N GLU A 104 7.88 -5.33 -29.89
CA GLU A 104 8.17 -3.91 -29.61
C GLU A 104 7.86 -3.39 -28.18
N VAL A 105 8.52 -3.94 -27.16
CA VAL A 105 8.90 -3.11 -25.99
C VAL A 105 10.40 -3.24 -25.73
N SER A 106 11.08 -2.17 -26.10
CA SER A 106 12.51 -1.90 -25.95
C SER A 106 13.06 -2.06 -24.53
N ASP A 107 14.23 -2.68 -24.42
CA ASP A 107 15.33 -2.43 -23.47
C ASP A 107 15.13 -2.50 -21.94
N SER A 108 14.00 -2.97 -21.43
CA SER A 108 13.92 -3.34 -20.01
C SER A 108 13.28 -4.72 -19.86
N LYS A 109 14.10 -5.77 -19.97
CA LYS A 109 13.74 -7.08 -19.42
C LYS A 109 13.70 -6.94 -17.89
N ILE A 110 12.62 -6.33 -17.37
CA ILE A 110 12.25 -6.38 -15.97
C ILE A 110 12.26 -7.86 -15.61
N ASN A 111 13.18 -8.25 -14.75
CA ASN A 111 13.31 -9.64 -14.37
C ASN A 111 12.15 -9.97 -13.44
N ILE A 112 11.16 -10.71 -13.96
CA ILE A 112 9.96 -11.14 -13.23
C ILE A 112 10.35 -11.73 -11.87
N ASN A 113 11.42 -12.54 -11.80
CA ASN A 113 11.89 -13.15 -10.56
C ASN A 113 12.42 -12.11 -9.56
N VAL A 114 13.06 -11.04 -10.04
CA VAL A 114 13.53 -9.94 -9.18
C VAL A 114 12.33 -9.18 -8.62
N LEU A 115 11.32 -8.89 -9.45
CA LEU A 115 10.11 -8.21 -9.01
C LEU A 115 9.34 -9.04 -7.97
N GLU A 116 9.22 -10.35 -8.20
CA GLU A 116 8.65 -11.30 -7.24
C GLU A 116 9.40 -11.32 -5.91
N GLN A 117 10.73 -11.38 -5.97
CA GLN A 117 11.57 -11.38 -4.78
C GLN A 117 11.40 -10.09 -3.98
N GLU A 118 11.41 -8.92 -4.64
CA GLU A 118 11.19 -7.63 -3.98
C GLU A 118 9.84 -7.57 -3.25
N ILE A 119 8.77 -7.98 -3.93
CA ILE A 119 7.43 -8.03 -3.33
C ILE A 119 7.43 -8.98 -2.12
N SER A 120 8.02 -10.16 -2.26
CA SER A 120 8.12 -11.15 -1.20
C SER A 120 8.86 -10.62 0.02
N GLU A 121 10.01 -9.98 -0.19
CA GLU A 121 10.81 -9.36 0.88
C GLU A 121 10.08 -8.24 1.60
N GLU A 122 9.34 -7.38 0.88
CA GLU A 122 8.54 -6.31 1.49
C GLU A 122 7.38 -6.85 2.31
N VAL A 123 6.68 -7.86 1.80
CA VAL A 123 5.62 -8.56 2.53
C VAL A 123 6.19 -9.23 3.78
N GLU A 124 7.31 -9.94 3.66
CA GLU A 124 7.95 -10.63 4.77
C GLU A 124 8.42 -9.66 5.86
N LYS A 125 9.02 -8.52 5.48
CA LYS A 125 9.36 -7.43 6.40
C LYS A 125 8.13 -6.90 7.13
N MET A 126 7.02 -6.66 6.44
CA MET A 126 5.77 -6.21 7.07
C MET A 126 5.21 -7.24 8.05
N LEU A 127 5.26 -8.54 7.70
CA LEU A 127 4.69 -9.62 8.50
C LEU A 127 5.61 -10.11 9.62
N SER A 128 6.90 -9.77 9.60
CA SER A 128 7.89 -10.15 10.63
C SER A 128 7.49 -9.74 12.06
N TYR A 129 6.62 -8.75 12.19
CA TYR A 129 6.10 -8.29 13.48
C TYR A 129 4.95 -9.15 14.03
N LEU A 130 4.41 -10.07 13.24
CA LEU A 130 3.32 -10.96 13.63
C LEU A 130 3.88 -12.29 14.15
N ASN A 131 3.09 -13.00 14.97
CA ASN A 131 3.41 -14.40 15.27
C ASN A 131 3.13 -15.26 14.02
N GLU A 132 3.70 -16.47 13.97
CA GLU A 132 3.57 -17.36 12.81
C GLU A 132 2.12 -17.66 12.41
N LYS A 133 1.20 -17.82 13.38
CA LYS A 133 -0.21 -18.05 13.09
C LYS A 133 -0.87 -16.86 12.40
N ASP A 134 -0.62 -15.65 12.89
CA ASP A 134 -1.15 -14.43 12.31
C ASP A 134 -0.51 -14.15 10.94
N LYS A 135 0.80 -14.40 10.80
CA LYS A 135 1.52 -14.29 9.52
C LYS A 135 0.94 -15.23 8.46
N MET A 136 0.65 -16.48 8.80
CA MET A 136 -0.01 -17.44 7.91
C MET A 136 -1.38 -16.94 7.45
N ILE A 137 -2.21 -16.43 8.37
CA ILE A 137 -3.51 -15.85 8.04
C ILE A 137 -3.37 -14.69 7.06
N PHE A 138 -2.40 -13.80 7.28
CA PHE A 138 -2.17 -12.68 6.38
C PHE A 138 -1.67 -13.13 4.99
N LYS A 139 -0.78 -14.11 4.91
CA LYS A 139 -0.33 -14.66 3.61
C LYS A 139 -1.51 -15.24 2.83
N ARG A 140 -2.31 -16.11 3.45
CA ARG A 140 -3.47 -16.72 2.78
C ARG A 140 -4.49 -15.70 2.30
N LEU A 141 -4.81 -14.69 3.11
CA LEU A 141 -5.83 -13.69 2.76
C LEU A 141 -5.34 -12.67 1.73
N PHE A 142 -4.09 -12.20 1.86
CA PHE A 142 -3.62 -11.05 1.09
C PHE A 142 -2.63 -11.41 0.00
N VAL A 143 -1.93 -12.54 0.09
CA VAL A 143 -0.99 -13.04 -0.94
C VAL A 143 -1.70 -14.05 -1.83
N ASP A 144 -2.29 -15.08 -1.21
CA ASP A 144 -2.94 -16.20 -1.91
C ASP A 144 -4.42 -15.92 -2.24
N GLU A 145 -4.94 -14.76 -1.85
CA GLU A 145 -6.31 -14.28 -2.12
C GLU A 145 -7.43 -15.22 -1.67
N ASN A 146 -7.17 -16.05 -0.66
CA ASN A 146 -8.18 -16.91 -0.09
C ASN A 146 -9.25 -16.08 0.64
N THR A 147 -10.47 -16.59 0.65
CA THR A 147 -11.57 -15.99 1.42
C THR A 147 -11.39 -16.23 2.92
N VAL A 148 -12.00 -15.38 3.74
CA VAL A 148 -12.01 -15.58 5.21
C VAL A 148 -12.65 -16.93 5.56
N GLU A 149 -13.66 -17.32 4.80
CA GLU A 149 -14.31 -18.63 4.84
C GLU A 149 -13.31 -19.77 4.67
N SER A 150 -12.54 -19.77 3.58
CA SER A 150 -11.57 -20.82 3.26
C SER A 150 -10.49 -20.91 4.34
N VAL A 151 -9.96 -19.77 4.77
CA VAL A 151 -8.92 -19.73 5.81
C VAL A 151 -9.44 -20.23 7.15
N ALA A 152 -10.69 -19.90 7.51
CA ALA A 152 -11.33 -20.39 8.73
C ALA A 152 -11.46 -21.92 8.72
N ILE A 153 -11.93 -22.49 7.61
CA ILE A 153 -12.09 -23.94 7.42
C ILE A 153 -10.73 -24.64 7.51
N ASP A 154 -9.75 -24.21 6.72
CA ASP A 154 -8.44 -24.87 6.63
C ASP A 154 -7.67 -24.83 7.96
N MET A 155 -7.89 -23.79 8.76
CA MET A 155 -7.22 -23.61 10.04
C MET A 155 -8.03 -24.16 11.23
N GLY A 156 -9.25 -24.66 11.00
CA GLY A 156 -10.13 -25.16 12.06
C GLY A 156 -10.51 -24.10 13.10
N ILE A 157 -10.70 -22.84 12.68
CA ILE A 157 -11.06 -21.72 13.57
C ILE A 157 -12.30 -20.98 13.05
N GLU A 158 -13.01 -20.28 13.93
CA GLU A 158 -14.18 -19.49 13.53
C GLU A 158 -13.78 -18.27 12.68
N LYS A 159 -14.66 -17.88 11.72
CA LYS A 159 -14.47 -16.65 10.92
C LYS A 159 -14.25 -15.41 11.79
N ALA A 160 -14.98 -15.30 12.91
CA ALA A 160 -14.82 -14.20 13.87
C ALA A 160 -13.40 -14.13 14.44
N VAL A 161 -12.75 -15.28 14.66
CA VAL A 161 -11.35 -15.36 15.12
C VAL A 161 -10.41 -14.87 14.02
N VAL A 162 -10.65 -15.24 12.76
CA VAL A 162 -9.87 -14.74 11.61
C VAL A 162 -9.97 -13.21 11.53
N TYR A 163 -11.19 -12.64 11.54
CA TYR A 163 -11.38 -11.18 11.52
C TYR A 163 -10.69 -10.48 12.68
N ASN A 164 -10.80 -11.03 13.89
CA ASN A 164 -10.15 -10.48 15.08
C ASN A 164 -8.63 -10.51 14.98
N ARG A 165 -8.05 -11.61 14.49
CA ARG A 165 -6.60 -11.73 14.25
C ARG A 165 -6.12 -10.76 13.20
N VAL A 166 -6.84 -10.62 12.09
CA VAL A 166 -6.53 -9.65 11.03
C VAL A 166 -6.57 -8.22 11.57
N SER A 167 -7.61 -7.87 12.35
CA SER A 167 -7.74 -6.55 12.95
C SER A 167 -6.56 -6.22 13.88
N ARG A 168 -6.22 -7.14 14.80
CA ARG A 168 -5.08 -6.98 15.72
C ARG A 168 -3.74 -6.94 14.98
N GLY A 169 -3.58 -7.80 13.98
CA GLY A 169 -2.38 -7.84 13.13
C GLY A 169 -2.17 -6.53 12.39
N LYS A 170 -3.23 -5.97 11.78
CA LYS A 170 -3.18 -4.65 11.11
C LYS A 170 -2.77 -3.56 12.09
N LYS A 171 -3.31 -3.58 13.32
CA LYS A 171 -2.92 -2.62 14.38
C LYS A 171 -1.46 -2.77 14.80
N LYS A 172 -0.96 -4.01 14.93
CA LYS A 172 0.43 -4.30 15.29
C LYS A 172 1.41 -3.87 14.20
N ILE A 173 1.14 -4.25 12.95
CA ILE A 173 1.93 -3.82 11.78
C ILE A 173 1.98 -2.30 11.72
N ARG A 174 0.83 -1.61 11.81
CA ARG A 174 0.79 -0.13 11.79
C ARG A 174 1.67 0.50 12.87
N LYS A 175 1.68 -0.05 14.09
CA LYS A 175 2.50 0.45 15.21
C LYS A 175 3.99 0.23 14.94
N CYS A 176 4.40 -0.98 14.58
CA CYS A 176 5.81 -1.30 14.33
C CYS A 176 6.37 -0.55 13.11
N TYR A 177 5.61 -0.50 12.03
CA TYR A 177 5.96 0.26 10.83
C TYR A 177 5.91 1.79 11.05
N SER A 178 5.25 2.27 12.10
CA SER A 178 5.35 3.68 12.55
C SER A 178 6.63 3.99 13.31
N GLN A 179 7.25 3.00 13.97
CA GLN A 179 8.53 3.16 14.65
C GLN A 179 9.70 3.15 13.66
N LEU A 180 9.70 2.24 12.68
CA LEU A 180 10.67 2.27 11.56
C LEU A 180 10.68 3.61 10.80
N ARG A 181 9.54 4.31 10.76
CA ARG A 181 9.40 5.63 10.13
C ARG A 181 10.19 6.74 10.84
N LYS A 182 10.62 6.57 12.09
CA LYS A 182 11.43 7.56 12.83
C LYS A 182 12.93 7.43 12.58
N GLU A 183 13.39 6.30 12.04
CA GLU A 183 14.83 6.01 11.86
C GLU A 183 15.30 6.22 10.41
N GLN A 184 14.37 6.52 9.48
CA GLN A 184 14.67 6.71 8.05
C GLN A 184 14.38 8.13 7.53
N PHE A 185 14.13 9.09 8.43
CA PHE A 185 13.96 10.51 8.14
C PHE A 185 14.60 11.38 9.22
#